data_AF-A0A2H1KMP2-F1
#
_entry.id   AF-A0A2H1KMP2-F1
#
_cell.length_a   1.000
_cell.length_b   1.000
_cell.length_c   1.000
_cell.angle_alpha   90.00
_cell.angle_beta   90.00
_cell.angle_gamma   90.00
#
_symmetry.space_group_name_H-M   'P 1'
#
loop_
_entity.id
_entity.type
_entity.pdbx_description
1 polymer ?
#
loop_
_entity_poly.entity_id
_entity_poly.type
_entity_poly.pdbx_seq_one_letter_code
_entity_poly.pdbx_strand_id
1 'polypeptide(L)'
;MLDFVEHAHEGMAIYRVLNPNWEWTLTNQLLAEQLDAQILWRWIDGGKKGKKPKPIPRPGVTETDTKQYQVSETSTMDEIDEWLRGRVKTD
;
A
#
# COMPACT_ATOMS: atom_id res chain seq x y z
N MET A 1 -8.60 -29.14 19.21
CA MET A 1 -7.57 -28.96 18.16
C MET A 1 -7.26 -27.48 17.94
N LEU A 2 -8.27 -26.59 17.99
CA LEU A 2 -8.09 -25.14 17.94
C LEU A 2 -7.33 -24.57 19.17
N ASP A 3 -7.59 -25.05 20.39
CA ASP A 3 -6.93 -24.53 21.62
C ASP A 3 -5.41 -24.69 21.65
N PHE A 4 -4.86 -25.66 20.90
CA PHE A 4 -3.42 -25.89 20.83
C PHE A 4 -2.72 -24.88 19.91
N VAL A 5 -3.46 -24.30 18.96
CA VAL A 5 -2.94 -23.29 18.02
C VAL A 5 -2.78 -21.94 18.69
N GLU A 6 -3.69 -21.61 19.62
CA GLU A 6 -3.66 -20.33 20.36
C GLU A 6 -2.37 -20.17 21.20
N HIS A 7 -1.79 -21.28 21.65
CA HIS A 7 -0.55 -21.32 22.43
C HIS A 7 0.67 -21.82 21.63
N ALA A 8 0.52 -22.04 20.32
CA ALA A 8 1.61 -22.55 19.51
C ALA A 8 2.72 -21.48 19.36
N HIS A 9 3.96 -21.88 19.62
CA HIS A 9 5.11 -20.98 19.52
C HIS A 9 5.49 -20.75 18.05
N GLU A 10 6.01 -19.55 17.74
CA GLU A 10 6.47 -19.16 16.39
C GLU A 10 7.55 -20.08 15.78
N GLY A 11 8.27 -20.81 16.64
CA GLY A 11 9.24 -21.83 16.24
C GLY A 11 8.63 -23.13 15.72
N MET A 12 7.32 -23.36 15.92
CA MET A 12 6.64 -24.58 15.50
C MET A 12 6.24 -24.52 14.03
N ALA A 13 6.48 -25.60 13.28
CA ALA A 13 6.10 -25.68 11.87
C ALA A 13 4.60 -25.44 11.63
N ILE A 14 3.73 -26.00 12.49
CA ILE A 14 2.27 -25.83 12.41
C ILE A 14 1.87 -24.35 12.57
N TYR A 15 2.50 -23.63 13.50
CA TYR A 15 2.23 -22.22 13.70
C TYR A 15 2.53 -21.40 12.44
N ARG A 16 3.68 -21.67 11.79
CA ARG A 16 4.11 -20.98 10.57
C ARG A 16 3.22 -21.27 9.37
N VAL A 17 2.71 -22.50 9.26
CA VAL A 17 1.75 -22.88 8.22
C VAL A 17 0.44 -22.13 8.39
N LEU A 18 -0.05 -21.99 9.64
CA LEU A 18 -1.30 -21.29 9.93
C LEU A 18 -1.16 -19.77 9.92
N ASN A 19 0.04 -19.25 10.16
CA ASN A 19 0.36 -17.82 10.17
C ASN A 19 1.44 -17.55 9.12
N PRO A 20 1.10 -17.45 7.83
CA PRO A 20 2.09 -17.30 6.76
C PRO A 20 2.96 -16.04 6.87
N ASN A 21 2.47 -15.04 7.60
CA ASN A 21 3.17 -13.79 7.85
C ASN A 21 3.90 -13.75 9.21
N TRP A 22 4.14 -14.90 9.86
CA TRP A 22 4.73 -14.98 11.20
C TRP A 22 6.07 -14.26 11.35
N GLU A 23 6.88 -14.20 10.27
CA GLU A 23 8.16 -13.48 10.26
C GLU A 23 7.96 -11.96 10.35
N TRP A 24 6.79 -11.44 9.99
CA TRP A 24 6.50 -10.01 9.97
C TRP A 24 5.92 -9.53 11.31
N THR A 25 6.70 -9.73 12.36
CA THR A 25 6.43 -9.14 13.68
C THR A 25 6.47 -7.62 13.61
N LEU A 26 5.90 -6.94 14.61
CA LEU A 26 5.94 -5.48 14.70
C LEU A 26 7.37 -4.94 14.59
N THR A 27 8.33 -5.61 15.23
CA THR A 27 9.75 -5.24 15.16
C THR A 27 10.26 -5.28 13.73
N ASN A 28 9.97 -6.35 12.98
CA ASN A 28 10.41 -6.48 11.60
C ASN A 28 9.71 -5.49 10.67
N GLN A 29 8.45 -5.14 10.93
CA GLN A 29 7.74 -4.07 10.24
C GLN A 29 8.42 -2.70 10.45
N LEU A 30 8.75 -2.36 11.69
CA LEU A 30 9.40 -1.08 12.03
C LEU A 30 10.83 -0.99 11.48
N LEU A 31 11.58 -2.09 11.54
CA LEU A 31 12.93 -2.15 10.97
C LEU A 31 12.91 -2.00 9.45
N ALA A 32 11.96 -2.65 8.77
CA ALA A 32 11.78 -2.49 7.33
C ALA A 32 11.44 -1.03 6.96
N GLU A 33 10.53 -0.39 7.70
CA GLU A 33 10.19 1.02 7.50
C GLU A 33 11.41 1.94 7.66
N GLN A 34 12.20 1.72 8.71
CA GLN A 34 13.43 2.51 8.92
C GLN A 34 14.42 2.35 7.76
N LEU A 35 14.60 1.13 7.25
CA LEU A 35 15.49 0.87 6.12
C LEU A 35 14.96 1.51 4.82
N ASP A 36 13.66 1.37 4.54
CA ASP A 36 13.03 1.99 3.37
C ASP A 36 13.23 3.51 3.37
N ALA A 37 12.99 4.16 4.51
CA ALA A 37 13.21 5.58 4.67
C ALA A 37 14.68 5.95 4.42
N GLN A 38 15.63 5.25 5.04
CA GLN A 38 17.05 5.53 4.87
C GLN A 38 17.53 5.39 3.42
N ILE A 39 17.10 4.33 2.73
CA ILE A 39 17.45 4.10 1.32
C ILE A 39 16.85 5.20 0.44
N LEU A 40 15.60 5.60 0.69
CA LEU A 40 14.96 6.68 -0.03
C LEU A 40 15.68 8.02 0.18
N TRP A 41 16.04 8.35 1.42
CA TRP A 41 16.80 9.58 1.73
C TRP A 41 18.14 9.61 1.01
N ARG A 42 18.89 8.51 1.01
CA ARG A 42 20.15 8.43 0.25
C ARG A 42 19.98 8.63 -1.24
N TRP A 43 18.89 8.13 -1.82
CA TRP A 43 18.57 8.37 -3.23
C TRP A 43 18.25 9.85 -3.50
N ILE A 44 17.52 10.51 -2.58
CA ILE A 44 17.23 11.95 -2.67
C ILE A 44 18.54 12.75 -2.58
N ASP A 45 19.38 12.46 -1.58
CA ASP A 45 20.67 13.13 -1.37
C ASP A 45 21.64 12.91 -2.55
N GLY A 46 21.56 11.73 -3.18
CA GLY A 46 22.27 11.40 -4.42
C GLY A 46 21.76 12.12 -5.67
N GLY A 47 20.83 13.08 -5.53
CA GLY A 47 20.26 13.86 -6.63
C GLY A 47 19.22 13.10 -7.44
N LYS A 48 18.53 12.11 -6.84
CA LYS A 48 17.46 11.33 -7.47
C LYS A 48 17.90 10.57 -8.73
N LYS A 49 19.18 10.20 -8.82
CA LYS A 49 19.73 9.49 -9.99
C LYS A 49 19.37 8.00 -9.96
N GLY A 50 19.06 7.43 -11.13
CA GLY A 50 18.71 6.02 -11.27
C GLY A 50 17.27 5.70 -10.85
N LYS A 51 16.96 4.40 -10.73
CA LYS A 51 15.61 3.94 -10.35
C LYS A 51 15.33 4.31 -8.90
N LYS A 52 14.14 4.88 -8.64
CA LYS A 52 13.66 5.12 -7.27
C LYS A 52 13.62 3.80 -6.51
N PRO A 53 14.18 3.73 -5.28
CA PRO A 53 14.12 2.53 -4.46
C PRO A 53 12.68 2.11 -4.19
N LYS A 54 12.43 0.80 -4.24
CA LYS A 54 11.16 0.19 -3.87
C LYS A 54 11.20 -0.21 -2.39
N PRO A 55 10.08 -0.08 -1.67
CA PRO A 55 9.96 -0.60 -0.30
C PRO A 55 10.27 -2.10 -0.22
N ILE A 56 10.79 -2.55 0.92
CA ILE A 56 10.96 -3.99 1.20
C ILE A 56 9.58 -4.68 1.14
N PRO A 57 9.40 -5.74 0.32
CA PRO A 57 8.11 -6.42 0.19
C PRO A 57 7.67 -7.01 1.53
N ARG A 58 6.51 -6.57 2.03
CA ARG A 58 5.98 -7.01 3.32
C ARG A 58 4.45 -7.08 3.36
N PRO A 59 3.87 -7.98 4.18
CA PRO A 59 2.43 -8.10 4.33
C PRO A 59 1.79 -6.76 4.72
N GLY A 60 0.67 -6.44 4.08
CA GLY A 60 -0.03 -5.17 4.26
C GLY A 60 0.58 -3.99 3.49
N VAL A 61 1.75 -4.15 2.88
CA VAL A 61 2.40 -3.17 2.02
C VAL A 61 2.52 -3.79 0.63
N THR A 62 1.40 -3.87 -0.08
CA THR A 62 1.39 -4.26 -1.49
C THR A 62 1.70 -3.07 -2.39
N GLU A 63 2.49 -3.28 -3.45
CA GLU A 63 2.64 -2.31 -4.55
C GLU A 63 1.34 -2.12 -5.36
N THR A 64 0.33 -2.95 -5.11
CA THR A 64 -0.87 -3.07 -5.95
C THR A 64 -2.11 -2.74 -5.15
N ASP A 65 -2.57 -1.48 -5.25
CA ASP A 65 -3.79 -1.16 -6.01
C ASP A 65 -3.99 0.37 -6.05
N THR A 66 -3.02 1.13 -6.58
CA THR A 66 -3.38 2.49 -7.01
C THR A 66 -4.21 2.35 -8.27
N LYS A 67 -5.53 2.20 -8.09
CA LYS A 67 -6.50 2.22 -9.18
C LYS A 67 -6.47 3.63 -9.78
N GLN A 68 -5.59 3.84 -10.75
CA GLN A 68 -5.56 5.08 -11.51
C GLN A 68 -6.77 5.05 -12.42
N TYR A 69 -7.79 5.83 -12.06
CA TYR A 69 -8.90 6.11 -12.96
C TYR A 69 -8.35 6.93 -14.12
N GLN A 70 -8.17 6.29 -15.26
CA GLN A 70 -7.90 6.97 -16.52
C GLN A 70 -9.18 7.69 -16.93
N VAL A 71 -9.15 9.02 -16.91
CA VAL A 71 -10.23 9.85 -17.42
C VAL A 71 -9.99 10.00 -18.92
N SER A 72 -10.86 9.43 -19.76
CA SER A 72 -10.73 9.49 -21.21
C SER A 72 -11.10 10.86 -21.79
N GLU A 73 -11.94 11.62 -21.08
CA GLU A 73 -12.42 12.94 -21.50
C GLU A 73 -12.48 13.86 -20.27
N THR A 74 -11.78 14.98 -20.34
CA THR A 74 -11.85 16.04 -19.33
C THR A 74 -12.83 17.10 -19.80
N SER A 75 -13.92 17.29 -19.08
CA SER A 75 -14.86 18.38 -19.36
C SER A 75 -14.30 19.73 -18.89
N THR A 76 -14.59 20.77 -19.66
CA THR A 76 -14.33 22.15 -19.23
C THR A 76 -15.36 22.60 -18.19
N MET A 77 -15.05 23.67 -17.45
CA MET A 77 -15.95 24.24 -16.45
C MET A 77 -17.32 24.61 -17.06
N ASP A 78 -17.31 25.13 -18.30
CA ASP A 78 -18.51 25.53 -19.03
C ASP A 78 -19.40 24.33 -19.41
N GLU A 79 -18.79 23.22 -19.83
CA GLU A 79 -19.51 21.97 -20.13
C GLU A 79 -20.15 21.34 -18.87
N ILE A 80 -19.48 21.48 -17.72
CA ILE A 80 -20.00 21.02 -16.43
C ILE A 80 -21.19 21.90 -16.01
N ASP A 81 -21.09 23.21 -16.16
CA ASP A 81 -22.17 24.16 -15.84
C ASP A 81 -23.40 23.96 -16.72
N GLU A 82 -23.21 23.68 -18.01
CA GLU A 82 -24.30 23.38 -18.93
C GLU A 82 -24.98 22.05 -18.61
N TRP A 83 -24.18 21.02 -18.29
CA TRP A 83 -24.70 19.73 -17.83
C TRP A 83 -25.50 19.84 -16.52
N LEU A 84 -25.03 20.65 -15.56
CA LEU A 84 -25.72 20.88 -14.30
C LEU A 84 -27.06 21.60 -14.50
N ARG A 85 -27.10 22.63 -15.36
CA ARG A 85 -28.33 23.35 -15.70
C ARG A 85 -29.41 22.43 -16.27
N GLY A 86 -29.03 21.43 -17.09
CA GLY A 86 -29.98 20.45 -17.63
C GLY A 86 -30.57 19.48 -16.60
N ARG A 87 -29.95 19.35 -15.42
CA ARG A 87 -30.38 18.41 -14.36
C ARG A 87 -31.10 19.06 -13.18
N VAL A 88 -30.97 20.38 -13.01
CA VAL A 88 -31.80 21.09 -12.05
C VAL A 88 -33.21 21.17 -12.64
N LYS A 89 -34.06 20.20 -12.28
CA LYS A 89 -35.50 20.34 -12.45
C LYS A 89 -35.93 21.55 -11.63
N THR A 90 -36.31 22.61 -12.32
CA THR A 90 -37.15 23.66 -11.77
C THR A 90 -38.53 23.05 -11.54
N ASP A 91 -38.82 22.72 -10.28
CA ASP A 91 -40.20 22.66 -9.78
C ASP A 91 -40.80 24.07 -9.75
#